data_AF-D1YUJ3-F1
#
_entry.id   AF-D1YUJ3-F1
#
_cell.length_a   1.000
_cell.length_b   1.000
_cell.length_c   1.000
_cell.angle_alpha   90.00
_cell.angle_beta   90.00
_cell.angle_gamma   90.00
#
_symmetry.space_group_name_H-M   'P 1'
#
loop_
_entity.id
_entity.type
_entity.pdbx_description
1 polymer ?
#
loop_
_entity_poly.entity_id
_entity_poly.type
_entity_poly.pdbx_seq_one_letter_code
_entity_poly.pdbx_strand_id
1 'polypeptide(L)'
;MEDKDLEKVTKMLERGGTMLAKHCECGAPLFKYQGKVVCPICDAKKEEHAQTQEQARLAVPVETRPAVSPQAMETVKSTPIMEIPERRMSVVVGSEELDDAAVEAAVIAKINDIAVRLASETYPNKIQIYLDILERSLRVLKELHGISR
;
A
#
# COMPACT_ATOMS: atom_id res chain seq x y z
N MET A 1 14.12 -0.72 5.29
CA MET A 1 13.18 0.40 5.53
C MET A 1 12.22 -0.11 6.57
N GLU A 2 12.12 0.57 7.71
CA GLU A 2 11.27 0.15 8.82
C GLU A 2 9.80 0.44 8.47
N ASP A 3 8.84 -0.35 8.96
CA ASP A 3 7.41 -0.18 8.62
C ASP A 3 6.90 1.25 8.92
N LYS A 4 7.46 1.89 9.95
CA LYS A 4 7.16 3.28 10.34
C LYS A 4 7.56 4.31 9.29
N ASP A 5 8.61 4.05 8.51
CA ASP A 5 9.03 4.95 7.44
C ASP A 5 8.11 4.82 6.23
N LEU A 6 7.63 3.60 5.95
CA LEU A 6 6.66 3.34 4.89
C LEU A 6 5.31 4.02 5.17
N GLU A 7 4.86 4.01 6.42
CA GLU A 7 3.63 4.69 6.85
C GLU A 7 3.72 6.22 6.66
N LYS A 8 4.90 6.81 6.91
CA LYS A 8 5.11 8.26 6.68
C LYS A 8 5.09 8.62 5.20
N VAL A 9 5.66 7.76 4.35
CA VAL A 9 5.67 7.94 2.90
C VAL A 9 4.25 7.83 2.33
N THR A 10 3.47 6.83 2.76
CA THR A 10 2.08 6.65 2.32
C THR A 10 1.19 7.82 2.75
N LYS A 11 1.31 8.29 3.99
CA LYS A 11 0.58 9.48 4.49
C LYS A 11 0.89 10.76 3.71
N MET A 12 2.12 10.90 3.19
CA MET A 12 2.48 12.03 2.34
C MET A 12 1.80 11.95 0.96
N LEU A 13 1.65 10.74 0.40
CA LEU A 13 0.92 10.51 -0.85
C LEU A 13 -0.59 10.76 -0.68
N GLU A 14 -1.19 10.29 0.41
CA GLU A 14 -2.60 10.51 0.72
C GLU A 14 -2.95 12.00 0.84
N ARG A 15 -2.02 12.81 1.33
CA ARG A 15 -2.16 14.27 1.40
C ARG A 15 -2.02 14.96 0.04
N GLY A 16 -1.67 14.23 -1.03
CA GLY A 16 -1.43 14.76 -2.37
C GLY A 16 0.01 15.21 -2.62
N GLY A 17 0.97 14.73 -1.81
CA GLY A 17 2.40 14.94 -2.08
C GLY A 17 2.83 14.20 -3.35
N THR A 18 3.54 14.87 -4.25
CA THR A 18 4.11 14.25 -5.46
C THR A 18 5.52 13.75 -5.19
N MET A 19 5.75 12.45 -5.33
CA MET A 19 7.09 11.87 -5.21
C MET A 19 7.99 12.37 -6.36
N LEU A 20 9.20 12.82 -6.02
CA LEU A 20 10.22 13.26 -6.97
C LEU A 20 11.21 12.10 -7.23
N ALA A 21 11.87 12.12 -8.39
CA ALA A 21 12.93 11.15 -8.73
C ALA A 21 14.24 11.33 -7.92
N LYS A 22 14.24 12.17 -6.89
CA LYS A 22 15.39 12.48 -6.04
C LYS A 22 15.15 11.89 -4.65
N HIS A 23 16.22 11.39 -4.03
CA HIS A 23 16.20 10.87 -2.67
C HIS A 23 16.91 11.84 -1.72
N CYS A 24 16.49 11.86 -0.46
CA CYS A 24 17.18 12.55 0.61
C CYS A 24 18.40 11.74 1.07
N GLU A 25 19.32 12.35 1.81
CA GLU A 25 20.49 11.68 2.40
C GLU A 25 20.12 10.54 3.35
N CYS A 26 18.91 10.57 3.92
CA CYS A 26 18.37 9.47 4.73
C CYS A 26 17.91 8.25 3.90
N GLY A 27 17.97 8.32 2.57
CA GLY A 27 17.54 7.27 1.65
C GLY A 27 16.05 7.31 1.27
N ALA A 28 15.24 8.18 1.89
CA ALA A 28 13.82 8.31 1.55
C ALA A 28 13.61 9.18 0.30
N PRO A 29 12.57 8.90 -0.52
CA PRO A 29 12.24 9.74 -1.67
C PRO A 29 11.75 11.13 -1.24
N LEU A 30 12.14 12.16 -1.98
CA LEU A 30 11.70 13.54 -1.75
C LEU A 30 10.30 13.75 -2.33
N PHE A 31 9.52 14.62 -1.68
CA PHE A 31 8.16 14.94 -2.09
C PHE A 31 8.01 16.43 -2.38
N LYS A 32 7.19 16.78 -3.37
CA LYS A 32 6.68 18.14 -3.57
C LYS A 32 5.27 18.23 -3.02
N TYR A 33 5.07 19.08 -2.02
CA TYR A 33 3.77 19.34 -1.41
C TYR A 33 3.57 20.84 -1.26
N GLN A 34 2.44 21.36 -1.77
CA GLN A 34 2.13 22.80 -1.77
C GLN A 34 3.29 23.68 -2.30
N GLY A 35 4.02 23.20 -3.31
CA GLY A 35 5.15 23.92 -3.92
C GLY A 35 6.48 23.80 -3.18
N LYS A 36 6.54 23.18 -2.00
CA LYS A 36 7.76 22.96 -1.22
C LYS A 36 8.28 21.53 -1.37
N VAL A 37 9.59 21.35 -1.35
CA VAL A 37 10.23 20.02 -1.36
C VAL A 37 10.50 19.60 0.07
N VAL A 38 9.95 18.45 0.48
CA VAL A 38 9.97 17.94 1.86
C VAL A 38 10.39 16.47 1.90
N CYS A 39 11.00 16.06 3.00
CA CYS A 39 11.37 14.66 3.24
C CYS A 39 10.49 14.11 4.37
N PRO A 40 9.64 13.10 4.11
CA PRO A 40 8.67 12.62 5.10
C PRO A 40 9.33 11.98 6.34
N ILE A 41 10.59 11.56 6.23
CA ILE A 41 11.32 10.95 7.33
C ILE A 41 12.08 12.00 8.15
N CYS A 42 12.73 12.96 7.49
CA CYS A 42 13.53 13.98 8.17
C CYS A 42 12.65 15.06 8.82
N ASP A 43 11.56 15.49 8.18
CA ASP A 43 10.66 16.50 8.75
C ASP A 43 9.87 15.93 9.94
N ALA A 44 9.45 14.66 9.87
CA ALA A 44 8.77 14.00 10.99
C ALA A 44 9.66 13.88 12.23
N LYS A 45 10.97 13.63 12.07
CA LYS A 45 11.94 13.63 13.19
C LYS A 45 12.12 15.03 13.80
N LYS A 46 11.85 16.08 13.03
CA LYS A 46 11.90 17.47 13.51
C LYS A 46 10.63 17.84 14.29
N GLU A 47 9.47 17.31 13.93
CA GLU A 47 8.20 17.52 14.66
C GLU A 47 8.17 16.80 16.02
N GLU A 48 8.81 15.63 16.17
CA GLU A 48 8.95 14.95 17.48
C GLU A 48 9.88 15.70 18.47
N HIS A 49 10.67 16.67 17.99
CA HIS A 49 11.55 17.49 18.83
C HIS A 49 11.14 18.97 18.95
N ALA A 50 10.04 19.39 18.33
CA ALA A 50 9.64 20.80 18.22
C ALA A 50 8.37 21.19 19.02
N GLN A 51 8.02 20.45 20.08
CA GLN A 51 7.03 20.91 21.06
C GLN A 51 7.60 21.80 22.18
N THR A 52 8.89 22.15 22.11
CA THR A 52 9.51 23.12 23.03
C THR A 52 10.27 24.15 22.21
N GLN A 53 9.85 25.42 22.30
CA GLN A 53 10.47 26.67 21.78
C GLN A 53 9.81 27.31 20.54
N GLU A 54 8.76 28.08 20.83
CA GLU A 54 8.68 29.52 20.58
C GLU A 54 9.24 30.03 19.23
N GLN A 55 8.36 30.16 18.23
CA GLN A 55 8.65 30.87 16.98
C GLN A 55 8.53 32.38 17.19
N ALA A 56 9.67 32.98 17.51
CA ALA A 56 9.97 34.36 17.15
C ALA A 56 10.11 34.49 15.62
N ARG A 57 9.42 35.52 15.13
CA ARG A 57 9.50 36.23 13.84
C ARG A 57 10.83 36.04 13.06
N LEU A 58 10.73 35.94 11.73
CA LEU A 58 11.25 36.95 10.79
C LEU A 58 10.86 36.59 9.34
N ALA A 59 10.21 37.54 8.68
CA ALA A 59 9.95 37.59 7.25
C ALA A 59 11.24 37.92 6.47
N VAL A 60 11.29 37.59 5.16
CA VAL A 60 11.56 38.52 4.04
C VAL A 60 11.11 37.85 2.72
N PRO A 61 10.49 38.59 1.77
CA PRO A 61 9.85 38.07 0.56
C PRO A 61 10.77 38.16 -0.67
N VAL A 62 10.48 37.38 -1.72
CA VAL A 62 10.90 37.72 -3.09
C VAL A 62 9.71 37.53 -4.03
N GLU A 63 9.19 38.67 -4.46
CA GLU A 63 8.33 38.81 -5.63
C GLU A 63 9.11 38.52 -6.91
N THR A 64 8.47 37.85 -7.87
CA THR A 64 8.30 38.37 -9.25
C THR A 64 7.39 37.42 -10.04
N ARG A 65 6.19 37.91 -10.37
CA ARG A 65 5.33 37.46 -11.48
C ARG A 65 5.67 38.31 -12.73
N PRO A 66 4.93 38.29 -13.86
CA PRO A 66 4.02 37.29 -14.48
C PRO A 66 4.29 37.12 -16.00
N ALA A 67 3.55 36.24 -16.71
CA ALA A 67 2.61 36.64 -17.79
C ALA A 67 2.10 35.47 -18.69
N VAL A 68 0.76 35.49 -18.92
CA VAL A 68 -0.02 35.01 -20.11
C VAL A 68 -0.27 33.49 -20.22
N SER A 69 -1.47 32.92 -20.43
CA SER A 69 -2.85 33.39 -20.71
C SER A 69 -3.84 32.27 -20.29
N PRO A 70 -5.11 32.58 -19.94
CA PRO A 70 -6.19 31.60 -19.83
C PRO A 70 -6.95 31.46 -21.16
N GLN A 71 -7.10 30.24 -21.66
CA GLN A 71 -8.03 29.94 -22.75
C GLN A 71 -8.91 28.73 -22.43
N ALA A 72 -10.21 28.99 -22.60
CA ALA A 72 -11.29 28.13 -23.05
C ALA A 72 -11.72 26.94 -22.16
N MET A 73 -12.87 27.19 -21.53
CA MET A 73 -13.88 26.22 -21.14
C MET A 73 -14.18 25.25 -22.28
N GLU A 74 -14.24 23.95 -21.98
CA GLU A 74 -15.24 23.08 -22.60
C GLU A 74 -15.87 22.16 -21.56
N THR A 75 -17.19 22.25 -21.54
CA THR A 75 -18.15 21.57 -20.69
C THR A 75 -18.31 20.13 -21.19
N VAL A 76 -17.86 19.14 -20.42
CA VAL A 76 -18.20 17.74 -20.72
C VAL A 76 -19.36 17.32 -19.83
N LYS A 77 -20.49 17.14 -20.52
CA LYS A 77 -21.79 16.75 -20.01
C LYS A 77 -21.72 15.46 -19.18
N SER A 78 -22.46 15.50 -18.08
CA SER A 78 -22.83 14.39 -17.22
C SER A 78 -23.47 13.25 -18.03
N THR A 79 -22.98 12.03 -17.83
CA THR A 79 -23.67 10.79 -18.18
C THR A 79 -23.58 9.81 -17.01
N PRO A 80 -24.55 8.90 -16.87
CA PRO A 80 -25.09 8.50 -15.58
C PRO A 80 -24.25 7.44 -14.87
N ILE A 81 -24.42 7.43 -13.56
CA ILE A 81 -24.03 6.40 -12.61
C ILE A 81 -24.42 5.02 -13.18
N MET A 82 -23.45 4.24 -13.62
CA MET A 82 -23.63 2.80 -13.77
C MET A 82 -23.68 2.22 -12.36
N GLU A 83 -24.82 1.59 -12.05
CA GLU A 83 -25.09 0.87 -10.83
C GLU A 83 -23.98 -0.15 -10.57
N ILE A 84 -23.23 0.09 -9.48
CA ILE A 84 -22.34 -0.92 -8.90
C ILE A 84 -23.28 -1.99 -8.35
N PRO A 85 -23.19 -3.27 -8.78
CA PRO A 85 -23.96 -4.31 -8.14
C PRO A 85 -23.46 -4.38 -6.70
N GLU A 86 -24.34 -4.07 -5.75
CA GLU A 86 -24.09 -4.30 -4.34
C GLU A 86 -23.76 -5.79 -4.19
N ARG A 87 -22.47 -6.10 -4.07
CA ARG A 87 -22.01 -7.38 -3.57
C ARG A 87 -22.51 -7.44 -2.13
N ARG A 88 -23.73 -7.95 -1.95
CA ARG A 88 -24.23 -8.38 -0.66
C ARG A 88 -23.28 -9.46 -0.16
N MET A 89 -22.29 -9.05 0.61
CA MET A 89 -21.61 -9.93 1.52
C MET A 89 -22.65 -10.31 2.57
N SER A 90 -23.37 -11.39 2.33
CA SER A 90 -24.04 -12.10 3.41
C SER A 90 -22.92 -12.65 4.27
N VAL A 91 -22.60 -11.94 5.35
CA VAL A 91 -21.82 -12.49 6.45
C VAL A 91 -22.73 -13.55 7.06
N VAL A 92 -22.58 -14.78 6.57
CA VAL A 92 -23.10 -15.95 7.26
C VAL A 92 -22.26 -16.04 8.52
N VAL A 93 -22.78 -15.48 9.62
CA VAL A 93 -22.35 -15.84 10.96
C VAL A 93 -22.97 -17.22 11.22
N GLY A 94 -22.46 -18.22 10.49
CA GLY A 94 -22.67 -19.59 10.85
C GLY A 94 -21.76 -19.85 12.04
N SER A 95 -22.30 -20.46 13.08
CA SER A 95 -21.51 -21.25 14.01
C SER A 95 -20.88 -22.40 13.22
N GLU A 96 -19.83 -22.09 12.46
CA GLU A 96 -19.17 -23.03 11.56
C GLU A 96 -18.01 -23.66 12.33
N GLU A 97 -18.23 -24.87 12.83
CA GLU A 97 -17.12 -25.80 12.89
C GLU A 97 -16.59 -25.91 11.46
N LEU A 98 -15.37 -25.44 11.24
CA LEU A 98 -14.70 -25.58 9.95
C LEU A 98 -14.56 -27.08 9.70
N ASP A 99 -15.16 -27.57 8.62
CA ASP A 99 -15.00 -28.96 8.21
C ASP A 99 -13.55 -29.19 7.78
N ASP A 100 -12.77 -29.87 8.63
CA ASP A 100 -11.36 -30.17 8.41
C ASP A 100 -11.14 -30.87 7.06
N ALA A 101 -12.08 -31.70 6.60
CA ALA A 101 -11.98 -32.36 5.31
C ALA A 101 -12.15 -31.37 4.14
N ALA A 102 -13.07 -30.41 4.27
CA ALA A 102 -13.23 -29.34 3.28
C ALA A 102 -12.02 -28.40 3.24
N VAL A 103 -11.45 -28.08 4.41
CA VAL A 103 -10.22 -27.27 4.52
C VAL A 103 -9.05 -28.02 3.89
N GLU A 104 -8.87 -29.31 4.20
CA GLU A 104 -7.83 -30.15 3.62
C GLU A 104 -7.92 -30.17 2.08
N ALA A 105 -9.11 -30.44 1.54
CA ALA A 105 -9.35 -30.46 0.10
C ALA A 105 -9.03 -29.11 -0.56
N ALA A 106 -9.40 -27.99 0.07
CA ALA A 106 -9.11 -26.65 -0.42
C ALA A 106 -7.61 -26.36 -0.43
N VAL A 107 -6.88 -26.76 0.62
CA VAL A 107 -5.42 -26.57 0.71
C VAL A 107 -4.71 -27.40 -0.35
N ILE A 108 -5.09 -28.67 -0.55
CA ILE A 108 -4.53 -29.54 -1.61
C ILE A 108 -4.78 -28.93 -2.99
N ALA A 109 -5.99 -28.45 -3.27
CA ALA A 109 -6.32 -27.82 -4.55
C ALA A 109 -5.45 -26.59 -4.80
N LYS A 110 -5.16 -25.78 -3.77
CA LYS A 110 -4.28 -24.61 -3.88
C LYS A 110 -2.81 -24.96 -4.04
N ILE A 111 -2.32 -26.00 -3.36
CA ILE A 111 -0.96 -26.51 -3.57
C ILE A 111 -0.77 -26.89 -5.03
N ASN A 112 -1.73 -27.60 -5.63
CA ASN A 112 -1.66 -27.99 -7.04
C ASN A 112 -1.68 -26.78 -7.99
N ASP A 113 -2.55 -25.79 -7.77
CA ASP A 113 -2.60 -24.55 -8.57
C ASP A 113 -1.28 -23.78 -8.48
N ILE A 114 -0.68 -23.66 -7.30
CA ILE A 114 0.61 -22.98 -7.11
C ILE A 114 1.75 -23.76 -7.75
N ALA A 115 1.76 -25.09 -7.63
CA ALA A 115 2.79 -25.93 -8.26
C ALA A 115 2.79 -25.79 -9.79
N VAL A 116 1.61 -25.71 -10.42
CA VAL A 116 1.50 -25.45 -11.86
C VAL A 116 2.06 -24.07 -12.23
N ARG A 117 1.72 -23.02 -11.47
CA ARG A 117 2.23 -21.66 -11.73
C ARG A 117 3.75 -21.59 -11.56
N LEU A 118 4.27 -22.21 -10.50
CA LEU A 118 5.69 -22.28 -10.18
C LEU A 118 6.50 -22.94 -11.32
N ALA A 119 5.97 -24.00 -11.94
CA ALA A 119 6.66 -24.73 -13.00
C ALA A 119 7.00 -23.84 -14.22
N SER A 120 6.16 -22.84 -14.50
CA SER A 120 6.36 -21.88 -15.60
C SER A 120 6.99 -20.56 -15.18
N GLU A 121 7.28 -20.37 -13.89
CA GLU A 121 7.71 -19.08 -13.36
C GLU A 121 9.21 -18.84 -13.60
N THR A 122 9.54 -17.63 -14.07
CA THR A 122 10.92 -17.23 -14.40
C THR A 122 11.45 -16.15 -13.47
N TYR A 123 10.57 -15.43 -12.77
CA TYR A 123 10.98 -14.32 -11.91
C TYR A 123 11.39 -14.82 -10.52
N PRO A 124 12.65 -14.61 -10.08
CA PRO A 124 13.16 -15.17 -8.82
C PRO A 124 12.34 -14.80 -7.59
N ASN A 125 11.87 -13.54 -7.51
CA ASN A 125 11.06 -13.08 -6.39
C ASN A 125 9.70 -13.80 -6.31
N LYS A 126 9.08 -14.13 -7.45
CA LYS A 126 7.81 -14.87 -7.46
C LYS A 126 8.00 -16.34 -7.13
N ILE A 127 9.09 -16.94 -7.60
CA ILE A 127 9.49 -18.30 -7.23
C ILE A 127 9.59 -18.41 -5.71
N GLN A 128 10.30 -17.48 -5.06
CA GLN A 128 10.43 -17.44 -3.59
C GLN A 128 9.06 -17.35 -2.91
N ILE A 129 8.19 -16.44 -3.35
CA ILE A 129 6.82 -16.31 -2.81
C ILE A 129 6.04 -17.62 -2.94
N TYR A 130 6.09 -18.29 -4.09
CA TYR A 130 5.38 -19.56 -4.28
C TYR A 130 5.92 -20.67 -3.39
N LEU A 131 7.25 -20.76 -3.23
CA LEU A 131 7.87 -21.72 -2.32
C LEU A 131 7.46 -21.48 -0.86
N ASP A 132 7.44 -20.22 -0.42
CA ASP A 132 7.00 -19.86 0.94
C ASP A 132 5.53 -20.22 1.19
N ILE A 133 4.66 -19.97 0.21
CA ILE A 133 3.24 -20.34 0.31
C ILE A 133 3.10 -21.85 0.37
N LEU A 134 3.79 -22.60 -0.49
CA LEU A 134 3.78 -24.06 -0.49
C LEU A 134 4.26 -24.63 0.85
N GLU A 135 5.33 -24.07 1.43
CA GLU A 135 5.85 -24.50 2.72
C GLU A 135 4.80 -24.32 3.83
N ARG A 136 4.11 -23.17 3.85
CA ARG A 136 3.04 -22.90 4.82
C ARG A 136 1.83 -23.81 4.61
N SER A 137 1.40 -24.01 3.37
CA SER A 137 0.28 -24.91 3.04
C SER A 137 0.56 -26.35 3.43
N LEU A 138 1.79 -26.84 3.21
CA LEU A 138 2.20 -28.19 3.63
C LEU A 138 2.27 -28.33 5.15
N ARG A 139 2.66 -27.27 5.88
CA ARG A 139 2.57 -27.27 7.35
C ARG A 139 1.13 -27.42 7.82
N VAL A 140 0.19 -26.64 7.26
CA VAL A 140 -1.23 -26.75 7.61
C VAL A 140 -1.76 -28.17 7.38
N LEU A 141 -1.43 -28.81 6.25
CA LEU A 141 -1.84 -30.19 5.99
C LEU A 141 -1.30 -31.18 7.03
N LYS A 142 -0.03 -31.01 7.47
CA LYS A 142 0.55 -31.85 8.52
C LYS A 142 -0.18 -31.69 9.85
N GLU A 143 -0.56 -30.47 10.21
CA GLU A 143 -1.34 -30.22 11.42
C GLU A 143 -2.72 -30.87 11.34
N LEU A 144 -3.45 -30.72 10.22
CA LEU A 144 -4.76 -31.36 10.02
C LEU A 144 -4.67 -32.89 10.11
N HIS A 145 -3.65 -33.50 9.50
CA HIS A 145 -3.43 -34.95 9.59
C HIS A 145 -2.95 -35.42 10.96
N GLY A 146 -2.27 -34.55 11.72
CA GLY A 146 -1.87 -34.80 13.10
C GLY A 146 -3.03 -34.69 14.10
N ILE A 147 -4.01 -33.84 13.79
CA ILE A 147 -5.26 -33.66 14.57
C ILE A 147 -6.26 -34.79 14.29
N SER A 148 -6.26 -35.36 13.08
CA SER A 148 -7.18 -36.42 12.66
C SER A 148 -6.78 -37.85 13.12
N ARG A 149 -5.84 -38.00 14.09
CA ARG A 149 -5.46 -39.28 14.73
C ARG A 149 -5.83 -39.30 16.20
#